data_AF-A0A954SAT8-F1
#
_entry.id   AF-A0A954SAT8-F1
#
_cell.length_a   1.000
_cell.length_b   1.000
_cell.length_c   1.000
_cell.angle_alpha   90.00
_cell.angle_beta   90.00
_cell.angle_gamma   90.00
#
_symmetry.space_group_name_H-M   'P 1'
#
loop_
_entity.id
_entity.type
_entity.pdbx_description
1 polymer ?
#
loop_
_entity_poly.entity_id
_entity_poly.type
_entity_poly.pdbx_seq_one_letter_code
_entity_poly.pdbx_strand_id
1 'polypeptide(L)'
;MRSHSRRSIRRLSLRAVAWSRRVAYLGCLLLVAANCVVYAQPQTAVALAVEDAEQISELLRNEDTKGALERLSAPAAASPLHTSGTMTSIVGLLNLTLQQQRSGDVYDALYEWTMPSGDRRDVRLLTSLVPQTGPPSEFARALGSRPKKDFFRPAMVGEMSGIFCSGWALLAAADDAGRLRQFVSELRELSADEHPNAQLLTTLADIYDSRSDRAALATVLNLLADQRAAAADDAQKDQKLSLSVVRNDALLVSAAMAVEELRPACARLVDAYQNA
;
A
#
# COMPACT_ATOMS: atom_id res chain seq x y z
N MET A 1 1.48 17.34 -47.73
CA MET A 1 0.47 17.45 -46.65
C MET A 1 0.20 16.12 -45.93
N ARG A 2 1.20 15.45 -45.32
CA ARG A 2 1.02 14.17 -44.58
C ARG A 2 1.63 14.16 -43.16
N SER A 3 2.06 15.32 -42.63
CA SER A 3 2.71 15.42 -41.31
C SER A 3 1.76 15.77 -40.15
N HIS A 4 0.51 16.20 -40.42
CA HIS A 4 -0.44 16.57 -39.36
C HIS A 4 -1.22 15.39 -38.75
N SER A 5 -1.37 14.26 -39.45
CA SER A 5 -2.14 13.11 -38.97
C SER A 5 -1.44 12.33 -37.84
N ARG A 6 -0.10 12.20 -37.87
CA ARG A 6 0.64 11.44 -36.83
C ARG A 6 0.68 12.14 -35.47
N ARG A 7 0.54 13.46 -35.43
CA ARG A 7 0.53 14.24 -34.17
C ARG A 7 -0.82 14.19 -33.46
N SER A 8 -1.94 14.06 -34.17
CA SER A 8 -3.27 13.95 -33.53
C SER A 8 -3.48 12.58 -32.88
N ILE A 9 -3.04 11.51 -33.54
CA ILE A 9 -3.17 10.13 -33.03
C ILE A 9 -2.40 9.93 -31.72
N ARG A 10 -1.16 10.46 -31.61
CA ARG A 10 -0.37 10.41 -30.36
C ARG A 10 -0.97 11.23 -29.22
N ARG A 11 -1.70 12.31 -29.51
CA ARG A 11 -2.36 13.12 -28.47
C ARG A 11 -3.63 12.46 -27.94
N LEU A 12 -4.32 11.69 -28.78
CA LEU A 12 -5.51 10.95 -28.39
C LEU A 12 -5.15 9.74 -27.50
N SER A 13 -4.07 9.02 -27.81
CA SER A 13 -3.61 7.90 -26.99
C SER A 13 -3.16 8.34 -25.59
N LEU A 14 -2.44 9.45 -25.47
CA LEU A 14 -2.00 9.99 -24.17
C LEU A 14 -3.18 10.45 -23.29
N ARG A 15 -4.23 11.02 -23.90
CA ARG A 15 -5.46 11.41 -23.18
C ARG A 15 -6.27 10.19 -22.73
N ALA A 16 -6.35 9.15 -23.55
CA ALA A 16 -7.02 7.91 -23.20
C ALA A 16 -6.33 7.18 -22.03
N VAL A 17 -4.99 7.13 -22.03
CA VAL A 17 -4.19 6.54 -20.93
C VAL A 17 -4.30 7.36 -19.63
N ALA A 18 -4.29 8.69 -19.73
CA ALA A 18 -4.49 9.54 -18.55
C ALA A 18 -5.91 9.44 -17.98
N TRP A 19 -6.92 9.20 -18.84
CA TRP A 19 -8.30 9.04 -18.43
C TRP A 19 -8.53 7.67 -17.77
N SER A 20 -8.00 6.58 -18.33
CA SER A 20 -8.09 5.25 -17.72
C SER A 20 -7.39 5.20 -16.35
N ARG A 21 -6.23 5.85 -16.19
CA ARG A 21 -5.57 6.00 -14.88
C ARG A 21 -6.46 6.71 -13.85
N ARG A 22 -7.14 7.79 -14.25
CA ARG A 22 -8.03 8.54 -13.35
C ARG A 22 -9.29 7.76 -12.98
N VAL A 23 -9.87 7.02 -13.92
CA VAL A 23 -11.05 6.18 -13.68
C VAL A 23 -10.69 5.02 -12.75
N ALA A 24 -9.55 4.35 -12.96
CA ALA A 24 -9.07 3.30 -12.06
C ALA A 24 -8.74 3.86 -10.66
N TYR A 25 -8.12 5.05 -10.59
CA TYR A 25 -7.82 5.72 -9.33
C TYR A 25 -9.08 6.09 -8.54
N LEU A 26 -10.09 6.66 -9.22
CA LEU A 26 -11.41 6.91 -8.64
C LEU A 26 -12.10 5.61 -8.23
N GLY A 27 -11.97 4.56 -9.05
CA GLY A 27 -12.47 3.21 -8.74
C GLY A 27 -11.88 2.69 -7.44
N CYS A 28 -10.55 2.65 -7.30
CA CYS A 28 -9.86 2.22 -6.08
C CYS A 28 -10.19 3.10 -4.87
N LEU A 29 -10.22 4.42 -5.04
CA LEU A 29 -10.59 5.33 -3.94
C LEU A 29 -12.04 5.15 -3.52
N LEU A 30 -12.96 4.96 -4.46
CA LEU A 30 -14.37 4.66 -4.17
C LEU A 30 -14.52 3.29 -3.51
N LEU A 31 -13.74 2.29 -3.93
CA LEU A 31 -13.67 0.97 -3.32
C LEU A 31 -13.26 1.05 -1.85
N VAL A 32 -12.20 1.82 -1.58
CA VAL A 32 -11.71 2.06 -0.22
C VAL A 32 -12.72 2.90 0.57
N ALA A 33 -13.27 3.97 0.00
CA ALA A 33 -14.19 4.88 0.68
C ALA A 33 -15.56 4.25 0.97
N ALA A 34 -16.14 3.50 0.03
CA ALA A 34 -17.44 2.83 0.18
C ALA A 34 -17.40 1.74 1.25
N ASN A 35 -16.24 1.11 1.44
CA ASN A 35 -16.00 0.13 2.50
C ASN A 35 -15.53 0.77 3.82
N CYS A 36 -15.40 2.10 3.88
CA CYS A 36 -15.01 2.86 5.07
C CYS A 36 -16.17 3.62 5.72
N VAL A 37 -17.42 3.22 5.47
CA VAL A 37 -18.59 3.76 6.19
C VAL A 37 -18.32 3.66 7.69
N VAL A 38 -18.26 4.84 8.29
CA VAL A 38 -17.73 5.16 9.61
C VAL A 38 -18.50 4.42 10.70
N TYR A 39 -17.83 3.51 11.40
CA TYR A 39 -18.26 3.16 12.75
C TYR A 39 -17.90 4.33 13.67
N ALA A 40 -18.91 4.96 14.26
CA ALA A 40 -18.71 5.90 15.36
C ALA A 40 -17.97 5.19 16.49
N GLN A 41 -16.68 5.48 16.64
CA GLN A 41 -15.87 4.96 17.74
C GLN A 41 -16.37 5.58 19.05
N PRO A 42 -16.51 4.80 20.14
CA PRO A 42 -16.83 5.36 21.45
C PRO A 42 -15.74 6.34 21.88
N GLN A 43 -16.12 7.43 22.57
CA GLN A 43 -15.21 8.53 22.94
C GLN A 43 -13.96 8.08 23.72
N THR A 44 -14.06 6.99 24.48
CA THR A 44 -12.94 6.36 25.20
C THR A 44 -11.92 5.70 24.28
N ALA A 45 -12.35 5.10 23.17
CA ALA A 45 -11.45 4.53 22.16
C ALA A 45 -10.70 5.63 21.39
N VAL A 46 -11.33 6.80 21.22
CA VAL A 46 -10.69 7.97 20.61
C VAL A 46 -9.59 8.54 21.51
N ALA A 47 -9.82 8.64 22.82
CA ALA A 47 -8.84 9.15 23.78
C ALA A 47 -7.58 8.26 23.84
N LEU A 48 -7.76 6.93 23.93
CA LEU A 48 -6.64 5.97 23.91
C LEU A 48 -5.86 6.03 22.58
N ALA A 49 -6.56 6.17 21.45
CA ALA A 49 -5.92 6.30 20.15
C ALA A 49 -5.11 7.61 19.99
N VAL A 50 -5.47 8.68 20.70
CA VAL A 50 -4.71 9.93 20.74
C VAL A 50 -3.45 9.77 21.58
N GLU A 51 -3.56 9.16 22.77
CA GLU A 51 -2.40 8.89 23.63
C GLU A 51 -1.37 7.98 22.93
N ASP A 52 -1.84 6.90 22.30
CA ASP A 52 -0.97 6.02 21.50
C ASP A 52 -0.30 6.78 20.36
N ALA A 53 -1.04 7.64 19.66
CA ALA A 53 -0.49 8.44 18.58
C ALA A 53 0.57 9.45 19.07
N GLU A 54 0.38 10.07 20.23
CA GLU A 54 1.37 10.97 20.83
C GLU A 54 2.65 10.23 21.18
N GLN A 55 2.54 9.06 21.79
CA GLN A 55 3.70 8.24 22.15
C GLN A 55 4.44 7.71 20.91
N ILE A 56 3.71 7.29 19.87
CA ILE A 56 4.34 6.88 18.60
C ILE A 56 5.04 8.08 17.93
N SER A 57 4.40 9.26 17.93
CA SER A 57 4.98 10.48 17.40
C SER A 57 6.28 10.86 18.12
N GLU A 58 6.31 10.72 19.45
CA GLU A 58 7.50 10.96 20.26
C GLU A 58 8.64 9.99 19.92
N LEU A 59 8.34 8.69 19.79
CA LEU A 59 9.31 7.68 19.36
C LEU A 59 9.89 8.01 17.98
N LEU A 60 9.05 8.38 17.02
CA LEU A 60 9.47 8.77 15.66
C LEU A 60 10.32 10.04 15.65
N ARG A 61 10.03 11.01 16.54
CA ARG A 61 10.85 12.23 16.70
C ARG A 61 12.22 11.94 17.29
N ASN A 62 12.32 10.93 18.14
CA ASN A 62 13.57 10.47 18.74
C ASN A 62 14.31 9.45 17.86
N GLU A 63 13.92 9.31 16.59
CA GLU A 63 14.47 8.35 15.61
C GLU A 63 14.31 6.87 16.01
N ASP A 64 13.52 6.56 17.05
CA ASP A 64 13.23 5.18 17.47
C ASP A 64 12.12 4.56 16.62
N THR A 65 12.51 4.20 15.40
CA THR A 65 11.58 3.58 14.42
C THR A 65 11.15 2.18 14.84
N LYS A 66 12.03 1.42 15.53
CA LYS A 66 11.69 0.08 16.00
C LYS A 66 10.63 0.14 17.11
N GLY A 67 10.80 1.01 18.09
CA GLY A 67 9.81 1.24 19.13
C GLY A 67 8.47 1.72 18.55
N ALA A 68 8.51 2.63 17.58
CA ALA A 68 7.31 3.10 16.89
C ALA A 68 6.57 1.97 16.14
N LEU A 69 7.30 1.12 15.41
CA LEU A 69 6.74 -0.03 14.72
C LEU A 69 6.14 -1.05 15.69
N GLU A 70 6.79 -1.31 16.83
CA GLU A 70 6.22 -2.23 17.83
C GLU A 70 4.93 -1.72 18.47
N ARG A 71 4.84 -0.41 18.72
CA ARG A 71 3.57 0.21 19.15
C ARG A 71 2.48 0.11 18.07
N LEU A 72 2.87 0.17 16.80
CA LEU A 72 1.96 -0.02 15.65
C LEU A 72 1.57 -1.48 15.41
N SER A 73 2.20 -2.46 16.09
CA SER A 73 1.89 -3.88 15.94
C SER A 73 0.45 -4.23 16.32
N ALA A 74 -0.07 -3.68 17.42
CA ALA A 74 -1.45 -3.94 17.83
C ALA A 74 -2.48 -3.33 16.86
N PRO A 75 -2.35 -2.04 16.44
CA PRO A 75 -3.16 -1.48 15.36
C PRO A 75 -3.08 -2.27 14.04
N ALA A 76 -1.88 -2.68 13.64
CA ALA A 76 -1.67 -3.47 12.42
C ALA A 76 -2.34 -4.84 12.47
N ALA A 77 -2.36 -5.49 13.65
CA ALA A 77 -3.06 -6.75 13.86
C ALA A 77 -4.59 -6.58 13.96
N ALA A 78 -5.08 -5.50 14.56
CA ALA A 78 -6.51 -5.25 14.79
C ALA A 78 -7.24 -4.67 13.57
N SER A 79 -6.58 -3.84 12.76
CA SER A 79 -7.14 -3.36 11.49
C SER A 79 -6.05 -2.96 10.50
N PRO A 80 -5.89 -3.68 9.37
CA PRO A 80 -4.78 -3.47 8.46
C PRO A 80 -4.91 -2.23 7.55
N LEU A 81 -5.98 -1.43 7.67
CA LEU A 81 -6.15 -0.17 6.94
C LEU A 81 -6.79 0.89 7.83
N HIS A 82 -6.02 1.94 8.13
CA HIS A 82 -6.53 3.15 8.77
C HIS A 82 -6.92 4.17 7.69
N THR A 83 -8.14 4.68 7.75
CA THR A 83 -8.71 5.55 6.70
C THR A 83 -9.14 6.92 7.21
N SER A 84 -9.10 7.15 8.52
CA SER A 84 -9.31 8.47 9.11
C SER A 84 -8.64 8.56 10.48
N GLY A 85 -8.48 9.79 10.96
CA GLY A 85 -8.02 10.09 12.32
C GLY A 85 -6.51 10.11 12.48
N THR A 86 -6.08 10.25 13.73
CA THR A 86 -4.69 10.51 14.14
C THR A 86 -3.71 9.47 13.60
N MET A 87 -4.14 8.21 13.46
CA MET A 87 -3.30 7.11 12.96
C MET A 87 -2.84 7.32 11.52
N THR A 88 -3.66 7.93 10.66
CA THR A 88 -3.25 8.24 9.26
C THR A 88 -2.10 9.26 9.22
N SER A 89 -2.13 10.25 10.12
CA SER A 89 -1.06 11.24 10.28
C SER A 89 0.21 10.61 10.85
N ILE A 90 0.08 9.71 11.83
CA ILE A 90 1.22 8.99 12.42
C ILE A 90 1.90 8.09 11.38
N VAL A 91 1.13 7.38 10.55
CA VAL A 91 1.70 6.57 9.46
C VAL A 91 2.34 7.47 8.39
N GLY A 92 1.78 8.65 8.13
CA GLY A 92 2.42 9.67 7.30
C GLY A 92 3.77 10.14 7.87
N LEU A 93 3.85 10.34 9.19
CA LEU A 93 5.10 10.68 9.89
C LEU A 93 6.10 9.51 9.84
N LEU A 94 5.65 8.28 10.05
CA LEU A 94 6.49 7.08 9.90
C LEU A 94 7.12 7.01 8.50
N ASN A 95 6.31 7.19 7.45
CA ASN A 95 6.81 7.23 6.08
C ASN A 95 7.89 8.31 5.90
N LEU A 96 7.68 9.50 6.47
CA LEU A 96 8.68 10.57 6.42
C LEU A 96 9.98 10.18 7.13
N THR A 97 9.89 9.58 8.32
CA THR A 97 11.05 9.10 9.08
C THR A 97 11.81 8.02 8.31
N LEU A 98 11.12 7.05 7.71
CA LEU A 98 11.73 6.00 6.89
C LEU A 98 12.45 6.59 5.66
N GLN A 99 11.87 7.60 5.00
CA GLN A 99 12.49 8.26 3.85
C GLN A 99 13.79 9.03 4.20
N GLN A 100 14.01 9.35 5.48
CA GLN A 100 15.21 10.06 5.94
C GLN A 100 16.34 9.09 6.35
N GLN A 101 16.03 7.81 6.52
CA GLN A 101 17.01 6.78 6.89
C GLN A 101 17.70 6.19 5.66
N ARG A 102 18.79 5.45 5.90
CA ARG A 102 19.46 4.69 4.83
C ARG A 102 18.63 3.46 4.51
N SER A 103 18.56 3.09 3.23
CA SER A 103 17.74 1.95 2.79
C SER A 103 18.12 0.63 3.48
N GLY A 104 19.39 0.43 3.87
CA GLY A 104 19.81 -0.73 4.68
C GLY A 104 19.18 -0.75 6.08
N ASP A 105 19.20 0.38 6.79
CA ASP A 105 18.61 0.51 8.13
C ASP A 105 17.08 0.34 8.07
N VAL A 106 16.45 0.92 7.03
CA VAL A 106 15.01 0.75 6.76
C VAL A 106 14.68 -0.71 6.49
N TYR A 107 15.48 -1.40 5.65
CA TYR A 107 15.30 -2.81 5.37
C TYR A 107 15.38 -3.64 6.64
N ASP A 108 16.45 -3.49 7.43
CA ASP A 108 16.64 -4.31 8.63
C ASP A 108 15.53 -4.07 9.66
N ALA A 109 15.12 -2.82 9.88
CA ALA A 109 14.03 -2.49 10.80
C ALA A 109 12.67 -3.03 10.34
N LEU A 110 12.32 -2.87 9.06
CA LEU A 110 11.06 -3.37 8.52
C LEU A 110 11.06 -4.89 8.39
N TYR A 111 12.19 -5.51 8.04
CA TYR A 111 12.33 -6.96 7.94
C TYR A 111 12.12 -7.61 9.31
N GLU A 112 12.82 -7.14 10.34
CA GLU A 112 12.66 -7.64 11.72
C GLU A 112 11.20 -7.50 12.19
N TRP A 113 10.57 -6.36 11.89
CA TRP A 113 9.18 -6.13 12.26
C TRP A 113 8.18 -6.95 11.44
N THR A 114 8.41 -7.18 10.14
CA THR A 114 7.48 -7.85 9.23
C THR A 114 7.56 -9.38 9.30
N MET A 115 8.76 -9.96 9.39
CA MET A 115 8.96 -11.40 9.23
C MET A 115 8.50 -12.21 10.44
N PRO A 116 8.00 -13.45 10.26
CA PRO A 116 7.60 -14.29 11.38
C PRO A 116 8.73 -14.47 12.39
N SER A 117 8.40 -14.54 13.67
CA SER A 117 9.35 -14.77 14.77
C SER A 117 8.88 -15.96 15.63
N GLY A 118 9.71 -16.41 16.58
CA GLY A 118 9.37 -17.56 17.43
C GLY A 118 8.01 -17.43 18.15
N ASP A 119 7.64 -16.21 18.52
CA ASP A 119 6.37 -15.90 19.20
C ASP A 119 5.24 -15.52 18.23
N ARG A 120 5.52 -15.40 16.94
CA ARG A 120 4.58 -14.89 15.93
C ARG A 120 4.72 -15.57 14.58
N ARG A 121 3.67 -16.28 14.17
CA ARG A 121 3.62 -16.93 12.86
C ARG A 121 3.32 -15.95 11.70
N ASP A 122 2.64 -14.85 11.97
CA ASP A 122 2.11 -13.97 10.93
C ASP A 122 3.16 -13.04 10.32
N VAL A 123 3.07 -12.84 8.99
CA VAL A 123 3.75 -11.75 8.29
C VAL A 123 2.99 -10.46 8.59
N ARG A 124 3.64 -9.52 9.29
CA ARG A 124 3.03 -8.23 9.66
C ARG A 124 3.07 -7.24 8.50
N LEU A 125 1.91 -6.69 8.19
CA LEU A 125 1.75 -5.63 7.21
C LEU A 125 0.92 -4.50 7.81
N LEU A 126 1.43 -3.28 7.70
CA LEU A 126 0.70 -2.06 8.02
C LEU A 126 0.37 -1.35 6.72
N THR A 127 -0.92 -1.22 6.42
CA THR A 127 -1.40 -0.40 5.30
C THR A 127 -2.22 0.76 5.86
N SER A 128 -2.09 1.95 5.29
CA SER A 128 -2.84 3.11 5.75
C SER A 128 -3.01 4.10 4.61
N LEU A 129 -4.15 4.80 4.58
CA LEU A 129 -4.26 6.00 3.78
C LEU A 129 -3.49 7.12 4.47
N VAL A 130 -2.71 7.87 3.70
CA VAL A 130 -1.94 9.01 4.20
C VAL A 130 -2.23 10.25 3.35
N PRO A 131 -1.98 11.46 3.87
CA PRO A 131 -2.14 12.67 3.10
C PRO A 131 -1.36 12.61 1.78
N GLN A 132 -2.06 12.89 0.67
CA GLN A 132 -1.47 12.87 -0.68
C GLN A 132 -0.56 14.08 -0.95
N THR A 133 -0.69 15.12 -0.13
CA THR A 133 0.12 16.33 -0.19
C THR A 133 1.04 16.34 1.02
N GLY A 134 2.35 16.37 0.76
CA GLY A 134 3.33 16.63 1.81
C GLY A 134 3.20 18.06 2.37
N PRO A 135 3.75 18.31 3.57
CA PRO A 135 3.85 19.67 4.09
C PRO A 135 4.51 20.64 3.09
N PRO A 136 4.17 21.94 3.16
CA PRO A 136 4.84 22.96 2.37
C PRO A 136 6.36 22.93 2.58
N SER A 137 7.12 23.27 1.54
CA SER A 137 8.59 23.25 1.60
C SER A 137 9.17 24.18 2.68
N GLU A 138 8.44 25.24 3.01
CA GLU A 138 8.73 26.20 4.07
C GLU A 138 8.82 25.50 5.44
N PHE A 139 8.06 24.41 5.63
CA PHE A 139 8.06 23.63 6.85
C PHE A 139 9.39 22.92 7.10
N ALA A 140 10.12 22.54 6.04
CA ALA A 140 11.45 21.96 6.19
C ALA A 140 12.43 22.93 6.87
N ARG A 141 12.29 24.25 6.62
CA ARG A 141 13.13 25.28 7.27
C ARG A 141 12.83 25.39 8.76
N ALA A 142 11.56 25.25 9.15
CA ALA A 142 11.17 25.23 10.57
C ALA A 142 11.76 24.01 11.30
N LEU A 143 11.98 22.91 10.59
CA LEU A 143 12.66 21.70 11.08
C LEU A 143 14.20 21.77 10.98
N GLY A 144 14.77 22.96 10.76
CA GLY A 144 16.23 23.14 10.63
C GLY A 144 16.84 22.51 9.36
N SER A 145 16.02 22.01 8.45
CA SER A 145 16.44 21.32 7.24
C SER A 145 16.38 22.24 6.02
N ARG A 146 17.34 22.10 5.10
CA ARG A 146 17.28 22.80 3.81
C ARG A 146 16.18 22.14 2.95
N PRO A 147 15.21 22.90 2.41
CA PRO A 147 14.16 22.33 1.58
C PRO A 147 14.77 21.73 0.31
N LYS A 148 14.80 20.40 0.25
CA LYS A 148 15.12 19.66 -0.98
C LYS A 148 13.84 19.50 -1.80
N LYS A 149 13.98 19.45 -3.12
CA LYS A 149 12.91 18.97 -3.99
C LYS A 149 12.57 17.54 -3.54
N ASP A 150 11.29 17.28 -3.31
CA ASP A 150 10.77 15.98 -2.85
C ASP A 150 11.09 15.59 -1.39
N PHE A 151 11.44 16.55 -0.53
CA PHE A 151 11.70 16.30 0.90
C PHE A 151 10.49 15.69 1.64
N PHE A 152 9.28 16.04 1.23
CA PHE A 152 8.03 15.53 1.78
C PHE A 152 7.28 14.71 0.73
N ARG A 153 7.93 13.69 0.17
CA ARG A 153 7.28 12.86 -0.83
C ARG A 153 6.15 12.05 -0.16
N PRO A 154 4.91 12.14 -0.64
CA PRO A 154 3.82 11.33 -0.08
C PRO A 154 4.13 9.86 -0.24
N ALA A 155 3.59 9.01 0.65
CA ALA A 155 3.74 7.57 0.51
C ALA A 155 3.08 7.11 -0.80
N MET A 156 3.71 6.15 -1.46
CA MET A 156 3.24 5.61 -2.73
C MET A 156 3.34 4.09 -2.74
N VAL A 157 2.34 3.46 -3.36
CA VAL A 157 2.38 2.06 -3.77
C VAL A 157 2.20 2.02 -5.28
N GLY A 158 3.19 1.48 -6.00
CA GLY A 158 3.25 1.61 -7.46
C GLY A 158 3.25 3.09 -7.88
N GLU A 159 2.27 3.47 -8.71
CA GLU A 159 2.06 4.86 -9.14
C GLU A 159 1.04 5.63 -8.26
N MET A 160 0.40 4.97 -7.30
CA MET A 160 -0.66 5.58 -6.49
C MET A 160 -0.10 6.28 -5.26
N SER A 161 -0.38 7.58 -5.16
CA SER A 161 -0.04 8.42 -4.01
C SER A 161 -1.10 8.38 -2.92
N GLY A 162 -0.69 8.55 -1.66
CA GLY A 162 -1.58 8.60 -0.51
C GLY A 162 -1.90 7.24 0.10
N ILE A 163 -1.15 6.20 -0.29
CA ILE A 163 -1.22 4.87 0.32
C ILE A 163 0.16 4.55 0.86
N PHE A 164 0.23 4.28 2.15
CA PHE A 164 1.40 3.69 2.78
C PHE A 164 1.18 2.19 2.94
N CYS A 165 2.20 1.40 2.62
CA CYS A 165 2.26 -0.02 2.94
C CYS A 165 3.67 -0.36 3.41
N SER A 166 3.80 -0.88 4.62
CA SER A 166 5.11 -1.28 5.18
C SER A 166 5.79 -2.35 4.33
N GLY A 167 5.01 -3.30 3.76
CA GLY A 167 5.53 -4.32 2.85
C GLY A 167 6.10 -3.72 1.56
N TRP A 168 5.43 -2.71 0.99
CA TRP A 168 5.96 -2.01 -0.19
C TRP A 168 7.22 -1.19 0.13
N ALA A 169 7.26 -0.53 1.29
CA ALA A 169 8.45 0.17 1.77
C ALA A 169 9.63 -0.80 1.99
N LEU A 170 9.36 -1.99 2.54
CA LEU A 170 10.35 -3.05 2.72
C LEU A 170 10.89 -3.55 1.38
N LEU A 171 10.02 -3.78 0.38
CA LEU A 171 10.44 -4.17 -0.96
C LEU A 171 11.33 -3.12 -1.63
N ALA A 172 10.96 -1.85 -1.52
CA ALA A 172 11.77 -0.75 -2.04
C ALA A 172 13.13 -0.67 -1.35
N ALA A 173 13.17 -0.78 -0.03
CA ALA A 173 14.41 -0.82 0.73
C ALA A 173 15.28 -2.05 0.40
N ALA A 174 14.66 -3.20 0.15
CA ALA A 174 15.35 -4.41 -0.28
C ALA A 174 15.98 -4.27 -1.66
N ASP A 175 15.30 -3.61 -2.60
CA ASP A 175 15.84 -3.35 -3.94
C ASP A 175 17.01 -2.36 -3.89
N ASP A 176 16.84 -1.25 -3.18
CA ASP A 176 17.91 -0.26 -2.96
C ASP A 176 19.15 -0.87 -2.30
N ALA A 177 18.95 -1.83 -1.38
CA ALA A 177 20.02 -2.55 -0.71
C ALA A 177 20.59 -3.74 -1.52
N GLY A 178 20.04 -4.06 -2.70
CA GLY A 178 20.46 -5.19 -3.53
C GLY A 178 20.09 -6.57 -2.96
N ARG A 179 19.14 -6.63 -2.01
CA ARG A 179 18.70 -7.85 -1.30
C ARG A 179 17.36 -8.39 -1.80
N LEU A 180 16.69 -7.70 -2.72
CA LEU A 180 15.33 -8.06 -3.19
C LEU A 180 15.19 -9.53 -3.62
N ARG A 181 16.13 -10.09 -4.38
CA ARG A 181 16.01 -11.49 -4.84
C ARG A 181 16.09 -12.52 -3.72
N GLN A 182 16.99 -12.29 -2.76
CA GLN A 182 17.08 -13.15 -1.58
C GLN A 182 15.77 -13.08 -0.80
N PHE A 183 15.26 -11.87 -0.61
CA PHE A 183 14.00 -11.64 0.10
C PHE A 183 12.81 -12.29 -0.61
N VAL A 184 12.70 -12.19 -1.94
CA VAL A 184 11.66 -12.88 -2.72
C VAL A 184 11.72 -14.41 -2.55
N SER A 185 12.92 -15.00 -2.51
CA SER A 185 13.07 -16.44 -2.27
C SER A 185 12.51 -16.84 -0.91
N GLU A 186 12.86 -16.09 0.13
CA GLU A 186 12.38 -16.32 1.50
C GLU A 186 10.87 -16.14 1.62
N LEU A 187 10.30 -15.13 0.96
CA LEU A 187 8.85 -14.94 0.91
C LEU A 187 8.13 -16.12 0.26
N ARG A 188 8.71 -16.71 -0.79
CA ARG A 188 8.13 -17.90 -1.45
C ARG A 188 8.14 -19.12 -0.54
N GLU A 189 9.18 -19.30 0.25
CA GLU A 189 9.24 -20.36 1.28
C GLU A 189 8.14 -20.16 2.32
N LEU A 190 8.01 -18.95 2.88
CA LEU A 190 6.93 -18.63 3.83
C LEU A 190 5.53 -18.80 3.23
N SER A 191 5.37 -18.46 1.95
CA SER A 191 4.10 -18.62 1.24
C SER A 191 3.77 -20.10 1.01
N ALA A 192 4.77 -20.95 0.75
CA ALA A 192 4.60 -22.40 0.63
C ALA A 192 4.24 -23.04 1.98
N ASP A 193 4.76 -22.49 3.07
CA ASP A 193 4.44 -22.89 4.46
C ASP A 193 3.12 -22.26 4.99
N GLU A 194 2.35 -21.63 4.10
CA GLU A 194 1.03 -21.04 4.35
C GLU A 194 1.02 -20.02 5.52
N HIS A 195 2.11 -19.26 5.68
CA HIS A 195 2.12 -18.18 6.66
C HIS A 195 1.08 -17.10 6.31
N PRO A 196 0.29 -16.62 7.29
CA PRO A 196 -0.69 -15.57 7.04
C PRO A 196 -0.02 -14.31 6.46
N ASN A 197 -0.66 -13.72 5.45
CA ASN A 197 -0.19 -12.58 4.64
C ASN A 197 1.09 -12.81 3.80
N ALA A 198 1.76 -13.96 3.89
CA ALA A 198 2.96 -14.24 3.09
C ALA A 198 2.65 -14.24 1.59
N GLN A 199 1.50 -14.80 1.18
CA GLN A 199 1.06 -14.80 -0.22
C GLN A 199 0.84 -13.36 -0.76
N LEU A 200 0.29 -12.46 0.07
CA LEU A 200 0.10 -11.06 -0.32
C LEU A 200 1.44 -10.36 -0.54
N LEU A 201 2.36 -10.48 0.42
CA LEU A 201 3.67 -9.85 0.31
C LEU A 201 4.49 -10.44 -0.84
N THR A 202 4.39 -11.76 -1.08
CA THR A 202 4.99 -12.43 -2.24
C THR A 202 4.43 -11.88 -3.55
N THR A 203 3.11 -11.75 -3.66
CA THR A 203 2.48 -11.20 -4.88
C THR A 203 2.89 -9.74 -5.11
N LEU A 204 2.98 -8.93 -4.05
CA LEU A 204 3.52 -7.56 -4.15
C LEU A 204 4.98 -7.56 -4.60
N ALA A 205 5.80 -8.47 -4.08
CA ALA A 205 7.19 -8.62 -4.46
C ALA A 205 7.34 -9.02 -5.93
N ASP A 206 6.50 -9.93 -6.41
CA ASP A 206 6.49 -10.33 -7.82
C ASP A 206 5.99 -9.18 -8.73
N ILE A 207 5.03 -8.36 -8.29
CA ILE A 207 4.63 -7.14 -9.01
C ILE A 207 5.81 -6.15 -9.08
N TYR A 208 6.49 -5.93 -7.94
CA TYR A 208 7.62 -5.03 -7.82
C TYR A 208 8.81 -5.48 -8.69
N ASP A 209 9.15 -6.77 -8.69
CA ASP A 209 10.26 -7.30 -9.48
C ASP A 209 9.94 -7.27 -10.98
N SER A 210 10.69 -6.45 -11.71
CA SER A 210 10.63 -6.32 -13.18
C SER A 210 10.83 -7.64 -13.95
N ARG A 211 11.45 -8.64 -13.32
CA ARG A 211 11.82 -9.92 -13.96
C ARG A 211 10.74 -10.99 -13.83
N SER A 212 9.73 -10.76 -13.01
CA SER A 212 8.67 -11.72 -12.76
C SER A 212 7.79 -11.92 -13.98
N ASP A 213 7.23 -13.13 -14.10
CA ASP A 213 6.33 -13.49 -15.20
C ASP A 213 5.02 -12.69 -15.10
N ARG A 214 4.88 -11.69 -15.97
CA ARG A 214 3.71 -10.81 -16.01
C ARG A 214 2.44 -11.55 -16.45
N ALA A 215 2.55 -12.61 -17.25
CA ALA A 215 1.40 -13.40 -17.67
C ALA A 215 0.88 -14.27 -16.51
N ALA A 216 1.79 -14.84 -15.73
CA ALA A 216 1.43 -15.54 -14.49
C ALA A 216 0.74 -14.59 -13.49
N LEU A 217 1.30 -13.40 -13.29
CA LEU A 217 0.69 -12.38 -12.40
C LEU A 217 -0.69 -11.92 -12.87
N ALA A 218 -0.87 -11.72 -14.18
CA ALA A 218 -2.18 -11.40 -14.73
C ALA A 218 -3.20 -12.51 -14.45
N THR A 219 -2.79 -13.78 -14.54
CA THR A 219 -3.64 -14.93 -14.19
C THR A 219 -4.06 -14.89 -12.72
N VAL A 220 -3.13 -14.58 -11.81
CA VAL A 220 -3.44 -14.44 -10.36
C VAL A 220 -4.45 -13.32 -10.13
N LEU A 221 -4.25 -12.14 -10.72
CA LEU A 221 -5.17 -11.00 -10.57
C LEU A 221 -6.56 -11.28 -11.17
N ASN A 222 -6.61 -12.01 -12.29
CA ASN A 222 -7.88 -12.44 -12.90
C ASN A 222 -8.61 -13.45 -12.02
N LEU A 223 -7.90 -14.41 -11.42
CA LEU A 223 -8.49 -15.37 -10.49
C LEU A 223 -9.09 -14.66 -9.28
N LEU A 224 -8.40 -13.65 -8.74
CA LEU A 224 -8.96 -12.80 -7.68
C LEU A 224 -10.24 -12.10 -8.15
N ALA A 225 -10.25 -11.53 -9.37
CA ALA A 225 -11.44 -10.89 -9.92
C ALA A 225 -12.63 -11.85 -10.04
N ASP A 226 -12.38 -13.08 -10.52
CA ASP A 226 -13.40 -14.12 -10.65
C ASP A 226 -13.92 -14.56 -9.27
N GLN A 227 -13.05 -14.67 -8.27
CA GLN A 227 -13.44 -14.94 -6.87
C GLN A 227 -14.30 -13.82 -6.29
N ARG A 228 -14.04 -12.55 -6.64
CA ARG A 228 -14.86 -11.41 -6.20
C ARG A 228 -16.23 -11.39 -6.85
N ALA A 229 -16.28 -11.64 -8.15
CA ALA A 229 -17.55 -11.74 -8.88
C ALA A 229 -18.42 -12.88 -8.32
N ALA A 230 -17.83 -14.05 -8.07
CA ALA A 230 -18.55 -15.17 -7.47
C ALA A 230 -19.03 -14.86 -6.04
N ALA A 231 -18.17 -14.23 -5.22
CA ALA A 231 -18.53 -13.84 -3.86
C ALA A 231 -19.63 -12.77 -3.84
N ALA A 232 -19.77 -11.95 -4.88
CA ALA A 232 -20.84 -10.96 -5.01
C ALA A 232 -22.21 -11.60 -5.24
N ASP A 233 -22.26 -12.59 -6.13
CA ASP A 233 -23.47 -13.36 -6.41
C ASP A 233 -24.00 -14.07 -5.14
N ASP A 234 -23.07 -14.50 -4.27
CA ASP A 234 -23.39 -15.09 -2.97
C ASP A 234 -23.69 -14.05 -1.89
N ALA A 235 -22.99 -12.91 -1.86
CA ALA A 235 -23.17 -11.83 -0.88
C ALA A 235 -24.48 -11.06 -1.04
N GLN A 236 -25.14 -11.15 -2.21
CA GLN A 236 -26.51 -10.69 -2.40
C GLN A 236 -27.52 -11.44 -1.49
N LYS A 237 -27.10 -12.56 -0.86
CA LYS A 237 -27.87 -13.32 0.14
C LYS A 237 -27.39 -13.11 1.58
N ASP A 238 -26.09 -12.89 1.82
CA ASP A 238 -25.53 -12.67 3.16
C ASP A 238 -24.38 -11.64 3.10
N GLN A 239 -24.73 -10.40 3.44
CA GLN A 239 -23.89 -9.21 3.24
C GLN A 239 -22.68 -9.17 4.19
N LYS A 240 -21.55 -9.81 3.83
CA LYS A 240 -20.26 -9.62 4.52
C LYS A 240 -19.04 -10.07 3.70
N LEU A 241 -18.63 -9.26 2.71
CA LEU A 241 -17.22 -9.30 2.30
C LEU A 241 -16.37 -8.75 3.45
N SER A 242 -15.37 -9.50 3.90
CA SER A 242 -14.45 -9.03 4.94
C SER A 242 -13.69 -7.80 4.44
N LEU A 243 -13.68 -6.72 5.23
CA LEU A 243 -12.95 -5.50 4.90
C LEU A 243 -11.45 -5.75 4.65
N SER A 244 -10.84 -6.76 5.29
CA SER A 244 -9.43 -7.14 5.06
C SER A 244 -9.15 -7.57 3.62
N VAL A 245 -10.12 -8.22 3.00
CA VAL A 245 -10.02 -8.80 1.66
C VAL A 245 -10.07 -7.71 0.59
N VAL A 246 -11.00 -6.75 0.75
CA VAL A 246 -11.10 -5.56 -0.10
C VAL A 246 -9.83 -4.70 -0.07
N ARG A 247 -9.18 -4.62 1.10
CA ARG A 247 -7.96 -3.83 1.32
C ARG A 247 -6.75 -4.40 0.59
N ASN A 248 -6.55 -5.72 0.68
CA ASN A 248 -5.43 -6.40 0.04
C ASN A 248 -5.51 -6.28 -1.49
N ASP A 249 -6.71 -6.41 -2.05
CA ASP A 249 -6.94 -6.27 -3.48
C ASP A 249 -6.72 -4.83 -3.95
N ALA A 250 -7.17 -3.83 -3.19
CA ALA A 250 -6.89 -2.42 -3.50
C ALA A 250 -5.38 -2.11 -3.51
N LEU A 251 -4.62 -2.70 -2.59
CA LEU A 251 -3.16 -2.59 -2.54
C LEU A 251 -2.50 -3.26 -3.75
N LEU A 252 -2.92 -4.48 -4.11
CA LEU A 252 -2.44 -5.21 -5.28
C LEU A 252 -2.74 -4.46 -6.58
N VAL A 253 -3.96 -3.93 -6.72
CA VAL A 253 -4.33 -3.09 -7.86
C VAL A 253 -3.46 -1.84 -7.90
N SER A 254 -3.24 -1.18 -6.76
CA SER A 254 -2.41 0.03 -6.69
C SER A 254 -0.97 -0.23 -7.15
N ALA A 255 -0.40 -1.34 -6.72
CA ALA A 255 0.93 -1.77 -7.15
C ALA A 255 0.94 -2.14 -8.65
N ALA A 256 0.00 -2.97 -9.10
CA ALA A 256 -0.02 -3.53 -10.44
C ALA A 256 -0.38 -2.50 -11.53
N MET A 257 -1.11 -1.43 -11.20
CA MET A 257 -1.43 -0.35 -12.15
C MET A 257 -0.18 0.36 -12.73
N ALA A 258 0.94 0.30 -12.01
CA ALA A 258 2.24 0.79 -12.49
C ALA A 258 2.79 -0.04 -13.67
N VAL A 259 2.40 -1.31 -13.77
CA VAL A 259 2.84 -2.26 -14.80
C VAL A 259 1.83 -2.27 -15.94
N GLU A 260 2.24 -1.88 -17.14
CA GLU A 260 1.34 -1.69 -18.29
C GLU A 260 0.60 -2.97 -18.68
N GLU A 261 1.31 -4.10 -18.62
CA GLU A 261 0.83 -5.43 -18.95
C GLU A 261 -0.24 -5.94 -17.99
N LEU A 262 -0.24 -5.48 -16.73
CA LEU A 262 -1.19 -5.92 -15.70
C LEU A 262 -2.47 -5.07 -15.67
N ARG A 263 -2.48 -3.89 -16.32
CA ARG A 263 -3.63 -2.97 -16.31
C ARG A 263 -4.96 -3.61 -16.72
N PRO A 264 -5.04 -4.49 -17.75
CA PRO A 264 -6.29 -5.15 -18.10
C PRO A 264 -6.84 -6.04 -16.97
N ALA A 265 -5.96 -6.77 -16.27
CA ALA A 265 -6.34 -7.61 -15.14
C ALA A 265 -6.76 -6.74 -13.93
N CYS A 266 -6.07 -5.64 -13.67
CA CYS A 266 -6.47 -4.65 -12.65
C CYS A 266 -7.87 -4.08 -12.94
N ALA A 267 -8.15 -3.71 -14.19
CA ALA A 267 -9.46 -3.18 -14.59
C ALA A 267 -10.57 -4.20 -14.30
N ARG A 268 -10.37 -5.48 -14.67
CA ARG A 268 -11.32 -6.55 -14.35
C ARG A 268 -11.57 -6.71 -12.85
N LEU A 269 -10.51 -6.63 -12.03
CA LEU A 269 -10.66 -6.73 -10.58
C LEU A 269 -11.43 -5.54 -10.01
N VAL A 270 -11.17 -4.32 -10.49
CA VAL A 270 -11.94 -3.13 -10.10
C VAL A 270 -13.40 -3.24 -10.54
N ASP A 271 -13.66 -3.71 -11.77
CA ASP A 271 -15.01 -3.91 -12.30
C ASP A 271 -15.77 -4.96 -11.48
N ALA A 272 -15.11 -6.03 -11.03
CA ALA A 272 -15.72 -7.04 -10.18
C ALA A 272 -16.25 -6.45 -8.86
N TYR A 273 -15.58 -5.44 -8.30
CA TYR A 273 -16.05 -4.75 -7.11
C TYR A 273 -17.13 -3.69 -7.37
N GLN A 274 -17.21 -3.13 -8.58
CA GLN A 274 -18.25 -2.17 -8.93
C GLN A 274 -19.59 -2.85 -9.23
N ASN A 275 -19.53 -4.10 -9.71
CA ASN A 275 -20.70 -4.91 -10.01
C ASN A 275 -21.11 -5.85 -8.87
N ALA A 276 -20.36 -5.83 -7.76
CA ALA A 276 -20.64 -6.57 -6.53
C ALA A 276 -21.46 -5.76 -5.54
#